data_AF-A0A528B1B5-F1
#
_entry.id   AF-A0A528B1B5-F1
#
_cell.length_a   1.000
_cell.length_b   1.000
_cell.length_c   1.000
_cell.angle_alpha   90.00
_cell.angle_beta   90.00
_cell.angle_gamma   90.00
#
_symmetry.space_group_name_H-M   'P 1'
#
loop_
_entity.id
_entity.type
_entity.pdbx_description
1 polymer ?
#
loop_
_entity_poly.entity_id
_entity_poly.type
_entity_poly.pdbx_seq_one_letter_code
_entity_poly.pdbx_strand_id
1 'polypeptide(L)' 'MTLELMAGDQSMLQGEHGPAVAAAMKILVAFSKAVGARKLLDIAGAHIDGCLY' A
#
# COMPACT_ATOMS: atom_id res chain seq x y z
N MET A 1 -4.08 -4.93 -15.85
CA MET A 1 -4.52 -5.88 -14.80
C MET A 1 -5.11 -5.07 -13.65
N THR A 2 -6.20 -5.52 -13.03
CA THR A 2 -6.82 -4.83 -11.89
C THR A 2 -6.16 -5.30 -10.60
N LEU A 3 -5.74 -4.36 -9.75
CA LEU A 3 -5.21 -4.64 -8.42
C LEU A 3 -6.37 -4.94 -7.46
N GLU A 4 -6.36 -6.10 -6.82
CA GLU A 4 -7.30 -6.47 -5.76
C GLU A 4 -6.82 -5.90 -4.43
N LEU A 5 -7.72 -5.20 -3.73
CA LEU A 5 -7.48 -4.60 -2.42
C LEU A 5 -8.42 -5.22 -1.40
N MET A 6 -7.86 -5.74 -0.30
CA MET A 6 -8.62 -6.27 0.82
C MET A 6 -9.28 -5.14 1.62
N ALA A 7 -10.19 -5.48 2.53
CA ALA A 7 -10.92 -4.49 3.32
C ALA A 7 -9.98 -3.54 4.09
N GLY A 8 -8.88 -4.08 4.65
CA GLY A 8 -7.85 -3.28 5.30
C GLY A 8 -7.17 -2.28 4.36
N ASP A 9 -6.76 -2.75 3.18
CA ASP A 9 -6.15 -1.89 2.15
C ASP A 9 -7.09 -0.76 1.73
N GLN A 10 -8.38 -1.07 1.54
CA GLN A 10 -9.39 -0.08 1.16
C GLN A 10 -9.61 0.94 2.26
N SER A 11 -9.75 0.49 3.52
CA SER A 11 -9.89 1.38 4.69
C SER A 11 -8.70 2.33 4.82
N MET A 12 -7.47 1.82 4.66
CA MET A 12 -6.25 2.64 4.64
C MET A 12 -6.23 3.65 3.48
N LEU A 13 -6.64 3.22 2.27
CA LEU A 13 -6.70 4.08 1.09
C LEU A 13 -7.75 5.20 1.22
N GLN A 14 -8.90 4.91 1.82
CA GLN A 14 -9.97 5.87 2.07
C GLN A 14 -9.66 6.84 3.23
N GLY A 15 -8.59 6.58 3.99
CA GLY A 15 -8.10 7.47 5.03
C GLY A 15 -8.73 7.27 6.40
N GLU A 16 -9.38 6.13 6.64
CA GLU A 16 -9.88 5.76 7.98
C GLU A 16 -8.73 5.62 9.00
N HIS A 17 -7.52 5.35 8.52
CA HIS A 17 -6.28 5.27 9.30
C HIS A 17 -5.48 6.59 9.31
N GLY A 18 -6.08 7.69 8.84
CA GLY A 18 -5.48 9.01 8.81
C GLY A 18 -4.81 9.39 7.49
N PRO A 19 -4.49 10.69 7.31
CA PRO A 19 -4.08 11.26 6.02
C PRO A 19 -2.71 10.76 5.54
N ALA A 20 -1.77 10.49 6.46
CA ALA A 20 -0.45 9.98 6.11
C ALA A 20 -0.53 8.56 5.53
N VAL A 21 -1.34 7.69 6.14
CA VAL A 21 -1.58 6.33 5.65
C VAL A 21 -2.26 6.34 4.29
N ALA A 22 -3.27 7.19 4.09
CA ALA A 22 -3.92 7.36 2.79
C ALA A 22 -2.94 7.82 1.70
N ALA A 23 -2.03 8.75 2.02
CA ALA A 23 -1.01 9.21 1.10
C ALA A 23 -0.04 8.07 0.71
N ALA A 24 0.44 7.31 1.70
CA ALA A 24 1.29 6.14 1.45
C ALA A 24 0.57 5.09 0.58
N MET A 25 -0.70 4.78 0.88
CA MET A 25 -1.49 3.83 0.09
C MET A 25 -1.69 4.27 -1.36
N LYS A 26 -1.87 5.56 -1.64
CA LYS A 26 -1.95 6.07 -3.02
C LYS A 26 -0.67 5.75 -3.81
N ILE A 27 0.50 5.91 -3.18
CA ILE A 27 1.80 5.57 -3.78
C ILE A 27 1.89 4.06 -4.03
N LEU A 28 1.57 3.24 -3.01
CA LEU A 28 1.63 1.78 -3.11
C LEU A 28 0.70 1.23 -4.18
N VAL A 29 -0.54 1.74 -4.31
CA VAL A 29 -1.49 1.34 -5.34
C VAL A 29 -1.01 1.74 -6.74
N ALA A 30 -0.48 2.95 -6.90
CA ALA A 30 0.06 3.40 -8.18
C ALA A 30 1.25 2.54 -8.64
N PHE A 31 2.20 2.28 -7.73
CA PHE A 31 3.34 1.41 -7.97
C PHE A 31 2.90 -0.02 -8.32
N SER A 32 2.00 -0.59 -7.52
CA SER A 32 1.48 -1.94 -7.72
C SER A 32 0.83 -2.12 -9.10
N LYS A 33 0.06 -1.12 -9.55
CA LYS A 33 -0.52 -1.10 -10.90
C LYS A 33 0.57 -1.03 -11.98
N ALA A 34 1.59 -0.18 -11.79
CA ALA A 34 2.68 -0.01 -12.75
C ALA A 34 3.50 -1.29 -12.95
N VAL A 35 3.74 -2.06 -11.88
CA VAL A 35 4.46 -3.35 -11.95
C VAL A 35 3.58 -4.54 -12.31
N GLY A 36 2.26 -4.34 -12.51
CA GLY A 36 1.32 -5.41 -12.83
C GLY A 36 1.01 -6.36 -11.66
N ALA A 37 1.14 -5.89 -10.42
CA ALA A 37 0.78 -6.67 -9.24
C ALA A 37 -0.72 -6.97 -9.21
N ARG A 38 -1.08 -8.18 -8.77
CA ARG A 38 -2.48 -8.63 -8.64
C ARG A 38 -3.08 -8.28 -7.28
N LYS A 39 -2.29 -8.33 -6.22
CA LYS A 39 -2.70 -8.04 -4.84
C LYS A 39 -1.51 -7.60 -4.00
N LEU A 40 -1.79 -6.93 -2.88
CA LEU A 40 -0.82 -6.71 -1.81
C LEU A 40 -0.66 -8.00 -0.97
N LEU A 41 0.50 -8.18 -0.35
CA LEU A 41 0.79 -9.32 0.52
C LEU A 41 1.02 -8.82 1.94
N ASP A 42 0.24 -9.33 2.88
CA ASP A 42 0.44 -9.07 4.29
C ASP A 42 1.72 -9.75 4.78
N ILE A 43 2.53 -9.00 5.53
CA ILE A 43 3.77 -9.49 6.12
C ILE A 43 3.75 -9.25 7.64
N ALA A 44 4.33 -10.18 8.40
CA ALA A 44 4.46 -10.03 9.85
C ALA A 44 5.64 -9.11 10.26
N GLY A 45 6.56 -8.85 9.34
CA GLY A 45 7.71 -7.99 9.58
C GLY A 45 8.51 -7.71 8.31
N ALA A 46 9.16 -6.56 8.28
CA ALA A 46 10.14 -6.16 7.29
C ALA A 46 11.38 -5.60 8.00
N HIS A 47 12.55 -5.87 7.44
CA HIS A 47 13.77 -5.16 7.80
C HIS A 47 13.99 -4.06 6.77
N ILE A 48 14.01 -2.80 7.23
CA ILE A 48 14.25 -1.64 6.37
C ILE A 48 15.67 -1.17 6.65
N ASP A 49 16.61 -1.53 5.78
CA ASP A 49 18.01 -1.14 5.87
C ASP A 49 18.28 0.14 5.05
N GLY A 50 17.62 1.23 5.44
CA GLY A 50 17.80 2.53 4.82
C GLY A 50 16.60 3.46 4.95
N CYS A 51 16.79 4.58 5.64
CA CYS A 51 15.95 5.77 5.53
C CYS A 51 16.85 6.93 5.09
N LEU A 52 16.62 7.43 3.89
CA LEU A 52 17.25 8.65 3.39
C LEU A 52 16.29 9.81 3.67
N TYR A 53 16.84 10.94 4.13
CA TYR A 53 16.10 12.19 4.38
C TYR A 53 15.88 12.96 3.08
#